data_AF-A0A1C5WDH3-F1
#
_entry.id   AF-A0A1C5WDH3-F1
#
_cell.length_a   1.000
_cell.length_b   1.000
_cell.length_c   1.000
_cell.angle_alpha   90.00
_cell.angle_beta   90.00
_cell.angle_gamma   90.00
#
_symmetry.space_group_name_H-M   'P 1'
#
loop_
_entity.id
_entity.type
_entity.pdbx_description
1 polymer ?
#
loop_
_entity_poly.entity_id
_entity_poly.type
_entity_poly.pdbx_seq_one_letter_code
_entity_poly.pdbx_strand_id
1 'polypeptide(L)' 'MANSELETLKTEIEELRQEINTYIQYPEIFKDELVESSKKIDSLINKYIFLSK' A
#
# COMPACT_ATOMS: atom_id res chain seq x y z
N MET A 1 20.26 -3.26 8.35
CA MET A 1 18.97 -3.87 8.76
C MET A 1 17.80 -2.94 8.47
N ALA A 2 17.86 -1.63 8.79
CA ALA A 2 16.78 -0.68 8.42
C ALA A 2 16.57 -0.54 6.89
N ASN A 3 17.63 -0.65 6.09
CA ASN A 3 17.55 -0.48 4.64
C ASN A 3 16.73 -1.58 3.94
N SER A 4 16.84 -2.83 4.40
CA SER A 4 16.07 -3.96 3.84
C SER A 4 14.58 -3.87 4.19
N GLU A 5 14.26 -3.31 5.36
CA GLU A 5 12.87 -3.12 5.79
C GLU A 5 12.21 -1.97 5.02
N LEU A 6 12.94 -0.89 4.73
CA LEU A 6 12.50 0.18 3.84
C LEU A 6 12.29 -0.29 2.39
N GLU A 7 13.18 -1.12 1.86
CA GLU A 7 13.00 -1.71 0.53
C GLU A 7 11.78 -2.63 0.48
N THR A 8 11.55 -3.43 1.51
CA THR A 8 10.36 -4.30 1.59
C THR A 8 9.08 -3.48 1.64
N LEU A 9 9.04 -2.42 2.47
CA LEU A 9 7.90 -1.51 2.54
C LEU A 9 7.63 -0.82 1.21
N LYS A 10 8.69 -0.41 0.50
CA LYS A 10 8.56 0.24 -0.80
C LYS A 10 7.94 -0.72 -1.84
N THR A 11 8.35 -1.98 -1.84
CA THR A 11 7.77 -3.02 -2.70
C THR A 11 6.30 -3.26 -2.37
N GLU A 12 5.96 -3.45 -1.09
CA GLU A 12 4.56 -3.64 -0.66
C GLU A 12 3.66 -2.45 -1.02
N ILE A 13 4.16 -1.21 -0.90
CA ILE A 13 3.41 -0.02 -1.28
C ILE A 13 3.14 -0.01 -2.79
N GLU A 14 4.12 -0.35 -3.63
CA GLU A 14 3.93 -0.38 -5.09
C GLU A 14 3.01 -1.52 -5.54
N GLU A 15 3.07 -2.70 -4.90
CA GLU A 15 2.13 -3.78 -5.15
C GLU A 15 0.69 -3.37 -4.81
N LEU A 16 0.48 -2.80 -3.62
CA LEU A 16 -0.84 -2.28 -3.21
C LEU A 16 -1.34 -1.16 -4.13
N ARG A 17 -0.46 -0.31 -4.67
CA ARG A 17 -0.84 0.69 -5.67
C ARG A 17 -1.36 0.05 -6.95
N GLN A 18 -0.73 -1.03 -7.41
CA GLN A 18 -1.20 -1.74 -8.60
C GLN A 18 -2.57 -2.37 -8.34
N GLU A 19 -2.76 -3.00 -7.19
CA GLU A 19 -4.06 -3.57 -6.78
C GLU A 19 -5.15 -2.51 -6.72
N ILE A 20 -4.89 -1.38 -6.03
CA ILE A 20 -5.83 -0.26 -5.94
C ILE A 20 -6.18 0.28 -7.34
N ASN A 21 -5.20 0.41 -8.23
CA ASN A 21 -5.46 0.84 -9.60
C ASN A 21 -6.41 -0.12 -10.34
N THR A 22 -6.26 -1.42 -10.14
CA THR A 22 -7.19 -2.43 -10.68
C THR A 22 -8.57 -2.33 -10.04
N TYR A 23 -8.67 -2.16 -8.73
CA TYR A 23 -9.94 -2.05 -8.02
C TYR A 23 -10.72 -0.80 -8.43
N ILE A 24 -10.03 0.31 -8.70
CA ILE A 24 -10.64 1.56 -9.20
C ILE A 24 -11.29 1.36 -10.57
N GLN A 25 -10.82 0.42 -11.39
CA GLN A 25 -11.48 0.10 -12.67
C GLN A 25 -12.81 -0.63 -12.49
N TYR A 26 -12.99 -1.35 -11.38
CA TYR A 26 -14.18 -2.15 -11.09
C TYR A 26 -14.69 -1.91 -9.65
N PRO A 27 -15.07 -0.65 -9.32
CA PRO A 27 -15.38 -0.25 -7.95
C PRO A 27 -16.68 -0.89 -7.42
N GLU A 28 -17.56 -1.38 -8.30
CA GLU A 28 -18.78 -2.09 -7.90
C GLU A 28 -18.49 -3.49 -7.35
N ILE A 29 -17.39 -4.10 -7.77
CA ILE A 29 -16.97 -5.45 -7.37
C ILE A 29 -16.01 -5.36 -6.18
N PHE A 30 -15.06 -4.45 -6.25
CA PHE A 30 -13.94 -4.37 -5.29
C PHE A 30 -14.08 -3.22 -4.30
N LYS A 31 -15.30 -2.79 -3.97
CA LYS A 31 -15.51 -1.63 -3.10
C LYS A 31 -14.83 -1.79 -1.75
N ASP A 32 -14.98 -2.97 -1.15
CA ASP A 32 -14.46 -3.25 0.19
C ASP A 32 -12.94 -3.44 0.16
N GLU A 33 -12.43 -4.14 -0.85
CA GLU A 33 -11.00 -4.32 -1.12
C GLU A 33 -10.30 -2.97 -1.40
N LEU A 34 -10.95 -2.06 -2.13
CA LEU A 34 -10.42 -0.73 -2.39
C LEU A 34 -10.30 0.08 -1.10
N VAL A 35 -11.30 -0.01 -0.20
CA VAL A 35 -11.25 0.64 1.12
C VAL A 35 -10.19 -0.01 2.01
N GLU A 36 -10.08 -1.33 2.01
CA GLU A 36 -9.11 -2.06 2.82
C GLU A 36 -7.67 -1.81 2.35
N SER A 37 -7.40 -1.93 1.05
CA SER A 37 -6.10 -1.63 0.44
C SER A 37 -5.72 -0.16 0.61
N SER A 38 -6.69 0.76 0.55
CA SER A 38 -6.46 2.18 0.84
C SER A 38 -6.04 2.44 2.30
N LYS A 39 -6.68 1.77 3.27
CA LYS A 39 -6.24 1.85 4.67
C LYS A 39 -4.86 1.22 4.88
N LYS A 40 -4.60 0.12 4.18
CA LYS A 40 -3.33 -0.62 4.29
C LYS A 40 -2.17 0.19 3.71
N ILE A 41 -2.35 0.82 2.55
CA ILE A 41 -1.30 1.66 1.96
C ILE A 41 -1.00 2.89 2.83
N ASP A 42 -2.01 3.51 3.43
CA ASP A 42 -1.81 4.62 4.39
C ASP A 42 -0.96 4.17 5.59
N SER A 43 -1.21 2.99 6.14
CA SER A 43 -0.42 2.43 7.24
C SER A 43 1.04 2.18 6.84
N LEU A 44 1.25 1.60 5.66
CA LEU A 44 2.59 1.31 5.13
C LEU A 44 3.38 2.58 4.83
N ILE A 45 2.74 3.61 4.27
CA ILE A 45 3.36 4.92 4.03
C ILE A 45 3.79 5.55 5.35
N ASN A 46 2.91 5.54 6.36
CA ASN A 46 3.25 6.06 7.69
C ASN A 46 4.44 5.31 8.31
N LYS A 47 4.47 3.97 8.19
CA LYS A 47 5.59 3.15 8.66
C LYS A 47 6.88 3.44 7.89
N TYR A 48 6.80 3.62 6.57
CA TYR A 48 7.92 4.00 5.73
C TYR A 48 8.49 5.37 6.13
N ILE A 49 7.64 6.37 6.31
CA ILE A 49 8.05 7.71 6.77
C ILE A 49 8.75 7.63 8.12
N PHE A 50 8.19 6.87 9.06
CA PHE A 50 8.78 6.68 10.39
C PHE A 50 10.18 6.05 10.33
N LEU A 51 10.36 5.02 9.50
CA LEU A 51 11.65 4.32 9.36
C LEU A 51 12.66 5.07 8.48
N SER A 52 12.21 6.00 7.64
CA SER A 52 13.08 6.88 6.85
C SER A 52 13.64 8.08 7.62
N LYS A 53 13.22 8.23 8.89
CA LYS A 53 13.55 9.36 9.78
C LYS A 53 14.68 9.00 10.73
#